data_AF-A0AAE3R8U4-F1
#
_entry.id   AF-A0AAE3R8U4-F1
#
_cell.length_a   1.000
_cell.length_b   1.000
_cell.length_c   1.000
_cell.angle_alpha   90.00
_cell.angle_beta   90.00
_cell.angle_gamma   90.00
#
_symmetry.space_group_name_H-M   'P 1'
#
loop_
_entity.id
_entity.type
_entity.pdbx_description
1 polymer ?
#
loop_
_entity_poly.entity_id
_entity_poly.type
_entity_poly.pdbx_seq_one_letter_code
_entity_poly.pdbx_strand_id
1 'polypeptide(L)'
;MQKKVVSSLFFILFGIAISYAQSADLGRLLQERDQLYHAYDSLGKEKNAFFGGRSKKDLQNMILALHRIISKDNEIIREVRRTSYQKESNLFGQNRASSDRIYDLDQQVTSLTNQLKRKNTELQDQQAAMGELLGAMRKLQIGVVVLTALVIGIGFYMFRQRRK
;
A
#
# COMPACT_ATOMS: atom_id res chain seq x y z
N MET A 1 -4.35 -26.89 -9.08
CA MET A 1 -4.43 -25.66 -8.24
C MET A 1 -3.72 -25.79 -6.90
N GLN A 2 -3.68 -26.98 -6.25
CA GLN A 2 -3.10 -27.16 -4.91
C GLN A 2 -1.57 -26.96 -4.81
N LYS A 3 -0.79 -27.28 -5.84
CA LYS A 3 0.69 -27.10 -5.82
C LYS A 3 1.14 -25.63 -5.64
N LYS A 4 0.34 -24.67 -6.13
CA LYS A 4 0.65 -23.24 -5.98
C LYS A 4 0.38 -22.73 -4.56
N VAL A 5 -0.61 -23.29 -3.88
CA VAL A 5 -0.97 -22.91 -2.50
C VAL A 5 0.08 -23.42 -1.51
N VAL A 6 0.57 -24.65 -1.69
CA VAL A 6 1.64 -25.23 -0.85
C VAL A 6 2.96 -24.46 -1.01
N SER A 7 3.30 -24.05 -2.24
CA SER A 7 4.49 -23.23 -2.50
C SER A 7 4.38 -21.83 -1.88
N SER A 8 3.18 -21.24 -1.85
CA SER A 8 2.95 -19.94 -1.22
C SER A 8 3.01 -20.01 0.31
N LEU A 9 2.54 -21.10 0.92
CA LEU A 9 2.64 -21.31 2.36
C LEU A 9 4.08 -21.53 2.83
N PHE A 10 4.91 -22.21 2.03
CA PHE A 10 6.32 -22.43 2.33
C PHE A 10 7.12 -21.11 2.35
N PHE A 11 6.81 -20.19 1.43
CA PHE A 11 7.44 -18.86 1.41
C PHE A 11 7.06 -18.00 2.62
N ILE A 12 5.81 -18.10 3.09
CA ILE A 12 5.34 -17.38 4.28
C ILE A 12 6.03 -17.93 5.54
N LEU A 13 6.15 -19.25 5.70
CA LEU A 13 6.84 -19.87 6.82
C LEU A 13 8.36 -19.57 6.81
N PHE A 14 8.99 -19.51 5.64
CA PHE A 14 10.41 -19.19 5.52
C PHE A 14 10.71 -17.72 5.84
N GLY A 15 9.86 -16.78 5.42
CA GLY A 15 10.01 -15.35 5.74
C GLY A 15 9.87 -15.03 7.24
N ILE A 16 9.04 -15.79 7.94
CA ILE A 16 8.87 -15.69 9.39
C ILE A 16 10.14 -16.17 10.12
N ALA A 17 10.75 -17.27 9.68
CA ALA A 17 11.96 -17.82 10.30
C ALA A 17 13.16 -16.85 10.26
N ILE A 18 13.33 -16.09 9.17
CA ILE A 18 14.41 -15.10 9.03
C ILE A 18 14.23 -13.95 10.05
N SER A 19 12.99 -13.51 10.27
CA SER A 19 12.66 -12.43 11.20
C SER A 19 12.91 -12.84 12.67
N TYR A 20 12.65 -14.12 13.01
CA TYR A 20 12.96 -14.67 14.33
C TYR A 20 14.46 -14.89 14.56
N ALA A 21 15.22 -15.31 13.53
CA ALA A 21 16.66 -15.51 13.65
C ALA A 21 17.40 -14.21 14.02
N GLN A 22 16.94 -13.06 13.52
CA GLN A 22 17.54 -11.76 13.79
C GLN A 22 17.24 -11.24 15.20
N SER A 23 16.06 -11.55 15.75
CA SER A 23 15.71 -11.20 17.13
C SER A 23 16.31 -12.17 18.16
N ALA A 24 16.60 -13.41 17.75
CA ALA A 24 17.24 -14.42 18.60
C ALA A 24 18.70 -14.08 18.96
N ASP A 25 19.49 -13.49 18.04
CA ASP A 25 20.90 -13.19 18.32
C ASP A 25 21.06 -12.02 19.31
N LEU A 26 20.23 -10.97 19.19
CA LEU A 26 20.19 -9.88 20.17
C LEU A 26 19.71 -10.38 21.54
N GLY A 27 18.71 -11.26 21.57
CA GLY A 27 18.22 -11.88 22.81
C GLY A 27 19.32 -12.68 23.52
N ARG A 28 20.11 -13.46 22.77
CA ARG A 28 21.26 -14.20 23.30
C ARG A 28 22.32 -13.26 23.88
N LEU A 29 22.69 -12.19 23.17
CA LEU A 29 23.68 -11.22 23.65
C LEU A 29 23.23 -10.51 24.93
N LEU A 30 21.96 -10.16 25.04
CA LEU A 30 21.38 -9.58 26.25
C LEU A 30 21.39 -10.56 27.43
N GLN A 31 21.09 -11.84 27.18
CA GLN A 31 21.16 -12.89 28.20
C GLN A 31 22.59 -13.10 28.71
N GLU A 32 23.58 -13.14 27.80
CA GLU A 32 24.99 -13.23 28.17
C GLU A 32 25.46 -12.02 29.00
N ARG A 33 24.99 -10.82 28.64
CA ARG A 33 25.25 -9.59 29.41
C ARG A 33 24.66 -9.68 30.81
N ASP A 34 23.45 -10.21 30.95
CA ASP A 34 22.77 -10.35 32.24
C ASP A 34 23.52 -11.32 33.17
N GLN A 35 24.00 -12.44 32.64
CA GLN A 35 24.87 -13.38 33.37
C GLN A 35 26.17 -12.70 33.85
N LEU A 36 26.80 -11.90 33.00
CA LEU A 36 28.01 -11.13 33.37
C LEU A 36 27.71 -10.10 34.46
N TYR A 37 26.54 -9.45 34.40
CA TYR A 37 26.10 -8.52 35.43
C TYR A 37 25.85 -9.21 36.78
N HIS A 38 25.21 -10.37 36.77
CA HIS A 38 25.03 -11.17 37.99
C HIS A 38 26.35 -11.62 38.60
N ALA A 39 27.32 -12.03 37.77
CA ALA A 39 28.66 -12.35 38.24
C ALA A 39 29.35 -11.11 38.85
N TYR A 40 29.25 -9.95 38.21
CA TYR A 40 29.77 -8.69 38.78
C TYR A 40 29.09 -8.32 40.11
N ASP A 41 27.76 -8.45 40.20
CA ASP A 41 26.99 -8.15 41.41
C ASP A 41 27.37 -9.08 42.57
N SER A 42 27.60 -10.37 42.29
CA SER A 42 28.12 -11.31 43.30
C SER A 42 29.51 -10.91 43.82
N LEU A 43 30.41 -10.44 42.95
CA LEU A 43 31.73 -9.92 43.35
C LEU A 43 31.62 -8.63 44.18
N GLY A 44 30.56 -7.84 43.97
CA GLY A 44 30.26 -6.66 44.77
C GLY A 44 29.71 -6.97 46.17
N LYS A 45 29.01 -8.10 46.30
CA LYS A 45 28.39 -8.58 47.55
C LYS A 45 29.36 -9.37 48.44
N GLU A 46 30.41 -9.96 47.85
CA GLU A 46 31.49 -10.66 48.55
C GLU A 46 32.42 -9.65 49.25
N LYS A 47 31.90 -8.91 50.24
CA LYS A 47 32.73 -8.14 51.17
C LYS A 47 33.46 -9.12 52.06
N ASN A 48 34.77 -9.29 51.85
CA ASN A 48 35.64 -10.03 52.77
C ASN A 48 35.49 -9.45 54.19
N ALA A 49 34.75 -10.17 55.04
CA ALA A 49 34.36 -9.77 56.40
C ALA A 49 35.55 -9.68 57.37
N PHE A 50 36.76 -9.99 56.93
CA PHE A 50 37.94 -10.14 57.79
C PHE A 50 38.73 -8.82 58.01
N PHE A 51 38.67 -7.85 57.09
CA PHE A 51 39.45 -6.59 57.21
C PHE A 51 38.74 -5.35 56.62
N GLY A 52 37.41 -5.28 56.65
CA GLY A 52 36.63 -4.05 56.43
C GLY A 52 36.71 -3.39 55.04
N GLY A 53 37.52 -3.92 54.11
CA GLY A 53 37.76 -3.36 52.78
C GLY A 53 37.87 -4.42 51.69
N ARG A 54 37.79 -4.01 50.42
CA ARG A 54 38.00 -4.89 49.26
C ARG A 54 39.49 -5.19 49.11
N SER A 55 39.85 -6.45 48.86
CA SER A 55 41.22 -6.80 48.53
C SER A 55 41.60 -6.24 47.14
N LYS A 56 42.89 -5.99 46.90
CA LYS A 56 43.41 -5.64 45.57
C LYS A 56 43.02 -6.69 44.52
N LYS A 57 42.95 -7.96 44.91
CA LYS A 57 42.50 -9.07 44.04
C LYS A 57 41.01 -8.95 43.68
N ASP A 58 40.17 -8.57 44.63
CA ASP A 58 38.73 -8.38 44.42
C ASP A 58 38.48 -7.23 43.45
N LEU A 59 39.23 -6.13 43.59
CA LEU A 59 39.18 -5.00 42.67
C LEU A 59 39.61 -5.39 41.25
N GLN A 60 40.66 -6.20 41.10
CA GLN A 60 41.09 -6.70 39.79
C GLN A 60 40.03 -7.59 39.14
N ASN A 61 39.40 -8.49 39.90
CA ASN A 61 38.31 -9.33 39.41
C ASN A 61 37.11 -8.50 38.98
N MET A 62 36.78 -7.46 39.75
CA MET A 62 35.69 -6.53 39.43
C MET A 62 35.96 -5.75 38.13
N ILE A 63 37.19 -5.26 37.94
CA ILE A 63 37.60 -4.57 36.70
C ILE A 63 37.53 -5.53 35.51
N LEU A 64 37.99 -6.78 35.65
CA LEU A 64 37.88 -7.79 34.60
C LEU A 64 36.43 -8.11 34.25
N ALA A 65 35.54 -8.22 35.25
CA ALA A 65 34.11 -8.41 35.03
C ALA A 65 33.49 -7.23 34.28
N LEU A 66 33.81 -6.00 34.67
CA LEU A 66 33.38 -4.79 33.96
C LEU A 66 33.89 -4.74 32.52
N HIS A 67 35.15 -5.12 32.27
CA HIS A 67 35.70 -5.17 30.92
C HIS A 67 34.94 -6.17 30.03
N ARG A 68 34.54 -7.33 30.58
CA ARG A 68 33.72 -8.31 29.87
C ARG A 68 32.32 -7.76 29.56
N ILE A 69 31.70 -7.07 30.53
CA ILE A 69 30.40 -6.41 30.33
C ILE A 69 30.49 -5.38 29.21
N ILE A 70 31.48 -4.49 29.25
CA ILE A 70 31.67 -3.44 28.23
C ILE A 70 31.90 -4.06 26.84
N SER A 71 32.68 -5.14 26.76
CA SER A 71 32.87 -5.87 25.50
C SER A 71 31.54 -6.40 24.95
N LYS A 72 30.70 -6.95 25.83
CA LYS A 72 29.38 -7.47 25.45
C LYS A 72 28.41 -6.34 25.06
N ASP A 73 28.43 -5.22 25.77
CA ASP A 73 27.65 -4.04 25.42
C ASP A 73 28.04 -3.49 24.05
N ASN A 74 29.33 -3.51 23.69
CA ASN A 74 29.79 -3.14 22.35
C ASN A 74 29.27 -4.10 21.26
N GLU A 75 29.22 -5.41 21.55
CA GLU A 75 28.59 -6.40 20.65
C GLU A 75 27.10 -6.11 20.46
N ILE A 76 26.38 -5.84 21.55
CA ILE A 76 24.96 -5.47 21.53
C ILE A 76 24.74 -4.21 20.68
N ILE A 77 25.53 -3.15 20.89
CA ILE A 77 25.42 -1.90 20.12
C ILE A 77 25.64 -2.15 18.63
N ARG A 78 26.61 -2.98 18.25
CA ARG A 78 26.85 -3.32 16.84
C ARG A 78 25.64 -4.00 16.22
N GLU A 79 25.05 -4.97 16.91
CA GLU A 79 23.90 -5.72 16.37
C GLU A 79 22.62 -4.87 16.31
N VAL A 80 22.41 -3.99 17.31
CA VAL A 80 21.32 -3.00 17.29
C VAL A 80 21.49 -2.05 16.10
N ARG A 81 22.68 -1.49 15.88
CA ARG A 81 22.95 -0.62 14.73
C ARG A 81 22.70 -1.34 13.42
N ARG A 82 23.20 -2.56 13.27
CA ARG A 82 22.97 -3.39 12.07
C ARG A 82 21.48 -3.56 11.78
N THR A 83 20.70 -3.90 12.82
CA THR A 83 19.25 -4.08 12.69
C THR A 83 18.54 -2.77 12.34
N SER A 84 18.95 -1.64 12.93
CA SER A 84 18.41 -0.32 12.60
C SER A 84 18.69 0.07 11.15
N TYR A 85 19.92 -0.11 10.66
CA TYR A 85 20.28 0.19 9.27
C TYR A 85 19.49 -0.68 8.28
N GLN A 86 19.27 -1.95 8.57
CA GLN A 86 18.47 -2.84 7.72
C GLN A 86 16.98 -2.43 7.70
N LYS A 87 16.42 -2.02 8.84
CA LYS A 87 15.04 -1.49 8.89
C LYS A 87 14.93 -0.22 8.09
N GLU A 88 15.86 0.70 8.27
CA GLU A 88 15.90 1.98 7.55
C GLU A 88 16.03 1.77 6.04
N SER A 89 16.94 0.89 5.58
CA SER A 89 17.08 0.57 4.15
C SER A 89 15.81 -0.03 3.55
N ASN A 90 15.14 -0.91 4.30
CA ASN A 90 13.88 -1.53 3.85
C ASN A 90 12.75 -0.49 3.77
N LEU A 91 12.66 0.44 4.71
CA LEU A 91 11.68 1.53 4.69
C LEU A 91 11.92 2.47 3.51
N PHE A 92 13.16 2.87 3.25
CA PHE A 92 13.49 3.71 2.10
C PHE A 92 13.21 3.01 0.77
N GLY A 93 13.54 1.73 0.64
CA GLY A 93 13.20 0.93 -0.55
C GLY A 93 11.69 0.80 -0.77
N GLN A 94 10.93 0.54 0.29
CA GLN A 94 9.48 0.39 0.24
C GLN A 94 8.77 1.71 -0.09
N ASN A 95 9.26 2.84 0.46
CA ASN A 95 8.71 4.16 0.16
C ASN A 95 8.93 4.56 -1.31
N ARG A 96 10.11 4.29 -1.88
CA ARG A 96 10.36 4.53 -3.32
C ARG A 96 9.43 3.70 -4.20
N ALA A 97 9.33 2.39 -3.95
CA ALA A 97 8.44 1.50 -4.71
C ALA A 97 6.96 1.89 -4.57
N SER A 98 6.55 2.43 -3.42
CA SER A 98 5.18 2.93 -3.22
C SER A 98 4.94 4.25 -3.95
N SER A 99 5.94 5.14 -3.95
CA SER A 99 5.89 6.41 -4.69
C SER A 99 5.78 6.19 -6.20
N ASP A 100 6.54 5.26 -6.76
CA ASP A 100 6.48 4.91 -8.18
C ASP A 100 5.09 4.37 -8.56
N ARG A 101 4.51 3.50 -7.71
CA ARG A 101 3.15 3.00 -7.92
C ARG A 101 2.09 4.10 -7.86
N ILE A 102 2.25 5.06 -6.96
CA ILE A 102 1.34 6.21 -6.87
C ILE A 102 1.40 7.02 -8.16
N TYR A 103 2.61 7.24 -8.70
CA TYR A 103 2.79 7.95 -9.96
C TYR A 103 2.13 7.21 -11.14
N ASP A 104 2.34 5.91 -11.26
CA ASP A 104 1.72 5.08 -12.30
C ASP A 104 0.18 5.08 -12.21
N LEU A 105 -0.35 5.04 -10.98
CA LEU A 105 -1.80 5.10 -10.75
C LEU A 105 -2.37 6.46 -11.12
N ASP A 106 -1.67 7.55 -10.80
CA ASP A 106 -2.09 8.91 -11.17
C ASP A 106 -2.14 9.10 -12.70
N GLN A 107 -1.14 8.57 -13.41
CA GLN A 107 -1.12 8.56 -14.86
C GLN A 107 -2.30 7.74 -15.44
N GLN A 108 -2.62 6.59 -14.85
CA GLN A 108 -3.77 5.78 -15.24
C GLN A 108 -5.08 6.52 -15.01
N VAL A 109 -5.28 7.13 -13.84
CA VAL A 109 -6.48 7.92 -13.52
C VAL A 109 -6.65 9.08 -14.51
N THR A 110 -5.56 9.78 -14.82
CA THR A 110 -5.57 10.87 -15.80
C THR A 110 -5.97 10.37 -17.20
N SER A 111 -5.41 9.23 -17.62
CA SER A 111 -5.76 8.63 -18.91
C SER A 111 -7.23 8.20 -18.99
N LEU A 112 -7.75 7.58 -17.93
CA LEU A 112 -9.14 7.14 -17.83
C LEU A 112 -10.09 8.33 -17.80
N THR A 113 -9.74 9.39 -17.08
CA THR A 113 -10.52 10.63 -17.03
C THR A 113 -10.63 11.27 -18.42
N ASN A 114 -9.52 11.29 -19.16
CA ASN A 114 -9.52 11.80 -20.53
C ASN A 114 -10.35 10.93 -21.48
N GLN A 115 -10.31 9.60 -21.32
CA GLN A 115 -11.15 8.69 -22.10
C GLN A 115 -12.63 8.89 -21.79
N LEU A 116 -13.00 8.98 -20.51
CA LEU A 116 -14.37 9.25 -20.08
C LEU A 116 -14.87 10.58 -20.64
N LYS A 117 -14.05 11.63 -20.59
CA LYS A 117 -14.39 12.94 -21.16
C LYS A 117 -14.68 12.85 -22.66
N ARG A 118 -13.81 12.15 -23.42
CA ARG A 118 -14.00 11.93 -24.86
C ARG A 118 -15.29 11.17 -25.16
N LYS A 119 -15.55 10.10 -24.41
CA LYS A 119 -16.77 9.30 -24.57
C LYS A 119 -18.03 10.10 -24.24
N ASN A 120 -17.97 10.94 -23.21
CA ASN A 120 -19.10 11.79 -22.86
C ASN A 120 -19.39 12.84 -23.95
N THR A 121 -18.34 13.46 -24.52
CA THR A 121 -18.50 14.37 -25.67
C THR A 121 -19.05 13.64 -26.89
N GLU A 122 -18.54 12.44 -27.21
CA GLU A 122 -19.04 11.62 -28.31
C GLU A 122 -20.52 11.26 -28.16
N LEU A 123 -20.96 10.90 -26.95
CA LEU A 123 -22.36 10.63 -26.66
C LEU A 123 -23.23 11.89 -26.81
N GLN A 124 -22.72 13.06 -26.39
CA GLN A 124 -23.43 14.32 -26.53
C GLN A 124 -23.59 14.71 -28.00
N ASP A 125 -22.54 14.54 -28.82
CA ASP A 125 -22.59 14.79 -30.26
C ASP A 125 -23.56 13.85 -30.97
N GLN A 126 -23.57 12.56 -30.60
CA GLN A 126 -24.55 11.59 -31.12
C GLN A 126 -25.98 11.96 -30.74
N GLN A 127 -26.22 12.39 -29.49
CA GLN A 127 -27.55 12.84 -29.06
C GLN A 127 -28.01 14.08 -29.84
N ALA A 128 -27.11 15.05 -30.08
CA ALA A 128 -27.41 16.22 -30.88
C ALA A 128 -27.76 15.83 -32.33
N ALA A 129 -26.98 14.94 -32.95
CA ALA A 129 -27.24 14.45 -34.30
C ALA A 129 -28.59 13.71 -34.40
N MET A 130 -28.92 12.85 -33.42
CA MET A 130 -30.23 12.19 -33.37
C MET A 130 -31.36 13.21 -33.19
N GLY A 131 -31.17 14.25 -32.37
CA GLY A 131 -32.13 15.34 -32.20
C GLY A 131 -32.39 16.10 -33.50
N GLU A 132 -31.34 16.42 -34.27
CA GLU A 132 -31.47 17.06 -35.58
C GLU A 132 -32.23 16.19 -36.59
N LEU A 133 -31.90 14.90 -36.66
CA LEU A 133 -32.60 13.95 -37.54
C LEU A 133 -34.09 13.83 -37.17
N LEU A 134 -34.41 13.70 -35.88
CA LEU A 134 -35.79 13.68 -35.40
C LEU A 134 -36.53 14.99 -35.73
N GLY A 135 -35.85 16.14 -35.60
CA GLY A 135 -36.38 17.43 -35.99
C GLY A 135 -36.69 17.52 -37.49
N ALA A 136 -35.80 17.03 -38.35
CA ALA A 136 -35.99 16.98 -39.79
C ALA A 136 -37.15 16.05 -40.18
N MET A 137 -37.19 14.84 -39.60
CA MET A 137 -38.27 13.89 -39.80
C MET A 137 -39.63 14.46 -39.35
N ARG A 138 -39.67 15.17 -38.21
CA ARG A 138 -40.88 15.83 -37.72
C ARG A 138 -41.38 16.92 -38.66
N LYS A 139 -40.48 17.73 -39.24
CA LYS A 139 -40.84 18.75 -40.24
C LYS A 139 -41.46 18.13 -41.49
N LEU A 140 -40.86 17.05 -42.00
CA LEU A 140 -41.40 16.31 -43.14
C LEU A 140 -42.76 15.69 -42.82
N GLN A 141 -42.91 15.07 -41.65
CA GLN A 141 -44.15 14.44 -41.21
C GLN A 141 -45.30 15.47 -41.12
N ILE A 142 -45.05 16.65 -40.54
CA ILE A 142 -46.05 17.74 -40.48
C ILE A 142 -46.43 18.18 -41.90
N GLY A 143 -45.47 18.32 -42.81
CA GLY A 143 -45.73 18.68 -44.21
C GLY A 143 -46.66 17.67 -44.91
N VAL A 144 -46.41 16.37 -44.74
CA VAL A 144 -47.26 15.30 -45.30
C VAL A 144 -48.66 15.33 -44.70
N VAL A 145 -48.80 15.54 -43.40
CA VAL A 145 -50.11 15.65 -42.72
C VAL A 145 -50.92 16.84 -43.25
N VAL A 146 -50.28 18.01 -43.44
CA VAL A 146 -50.96 19.20 -44.00
C VAL A 146 -51.40 18.95 -45.44
N LEU A 147 -50.55 18.34 -46.27
CA LEU A 147 -50.86 18.08 -47.67
C LEU A 147 -52.01 17.07 -47.80
N THR A 148 -51.99 15.98 -47.03
CA THR A 148 -53.08 15.00 -46.99
C THR A 148 -54.39 15.61 -46.49
N ALA A 149 -54.36 16.46 -45.48
CA ALA A 149 -55.54 17.20 -45.01
C ALA A 149 -56.13 18.11 -46.10
N LEU A 150 -55.27 18.77 -46.89
CA LEU A 150 -55.69 19.57 -48.05
C LEU A 150 -56.39 18.72 -49.12
N VAL A 151 -55.81 17.57 -49.48
CA VAL A 151 -56.42 16.67 -50.47
C VAL A 151 -57.78 16.16 -50.00
N ILE A 152 -57.90 15.75 -48.74
CA ILE A 152 -59.16 15.31 -48.14
C ILE A 152 -60.18 16.46 -48.13
N GLY A 153 -59.76 17.67 -47.75
CA GLY A 153 -60.62 18.85 -47.73
C GLY A 153 -61.16 19.22 -49.10
N ILE A 154 -60.31 19.21 -50.14
CA ILE A 154 -60.71 19.46 -51.53
C ILE A 154 -61.66 18.36 -52.03
N GLY A 155 -61.34 17.09 -51.76
CA GLY A 155 -62.19 15.96 -52.13
C GLY A 155 -63.58 16.05 -51.50
N PHE A 156 -63.65 16.41 -50.22
CA PHE A 156 -64.92 16.63 -49.51
C PHE A 156 -65.71 17.81 -50.08
N TYR A 157 -65.04 18.92 -50.40
CA TYR A 157 -65.67 20.09 -51.02
C TYR A 157 -66.30 19.74 -52.38
N MET A 158 -65.55 19.05 -53.26
CA MET A 158 -66.06 18.61 -54.56
C MET A 158 -67.24 17.63 -54.42
N PHE A 159 -67.17 16.71 -53.46
CA PHE A 159 -68.25 15.76 -53.20
C PHE A 159 -69.54 16.45 -52.73
N ARG A 160 -69.42 17.48 -51.88
CA ARG A 160 -70.56 18.29 -51.44
C ARG A 160 -71.16 19.10 -52.60
N GLN A 161 -70.34 19.61 -53.50
CA GLN A 161 -70.81 20.38 -54.65
C GLN A 161 -71.56 19.52 -55.68
N ARG A 162 -71.23 18.22 -55.80
CA ARG A 162 -71.93 17.28 -56.69
C ARG A 162 -73.26 16.72 -56.13
N ARG A 163 -73.52 16.89 -54.83
CA ARG A 163 -74.74 16.42 -54.16
C ARG A 163 -75.80 17.53 -53.98
N LYS A 164 -75.48 18.76 -54.36
CA LYS A 164 -76.46 19.83 -54.59
C LYS A 164 -76.86 19.81 -56.06
#